data_AF-A0A5B0G2H2-F1
#
_entry.id   AF-A0A5B0G2H2-F1
#
_cell.length_a   1.000
_cell.length_b   1.000
_cell.length_c   1.000
_cell.angle_alpha   90.00
_cell.angle_beta   90.00
_cell.angle_gamma   90.00
#
_symmetry.space_group_name_H-M   'P 1'
#
loop_
_entity.id
_entity.type
_entity.pdbx_description
1 polymer ?
#
loop_
_entity_poly.entity_id
_entity_poly.type
_entity_poly.pdbx_seq_one_letter_code
_entity_poly.pdbx_strand_id
1 'polypeptide(L)'
;LFNIPLTAHFLGGAAIGDSAQTGVIDPYHRVYNYPTLFVTDGAAISANLGVNPSLSIAAQAERAASLWPNKGQDDARPAQGEPYRRIE
;
A
#
# COMPACT_ATOMS: atom_id res chain seq x y z
N LEU A 1 22.60 -23.47 9.81
CA LEU A 1 22.99 -22.42 10.78
C LEU A 1 22.08 -21.19 10.73
N PHE A 2 21.46 -20.84 9.60
CA PHE A 2 20.39 -19.83 9.58
C PHE A 2 19.20 -20.33 8.76
N ASN A 3 18.10 -20.66 9.43
CA ASN A 3 16.78 -20.85 8.83
C ASN A 3 16.05 -19.50 8.71
N ILE A 4 16.79 -18.50 8.22
CA ILE A 4 16.27 -17.15 8.02
C ILE A 4 16.00 -17.06 6.53
N PRO A 5 14.76 -16.78 6.08
CA PRO A 5 14.51 -16.48 4.69
C PRO A 5 15.23 -15.17 4.36
N LEU A 6 16.46 -15.27 3.87
CA LEU A 6 17.21 -14.14 3.35
C LEU A 6 16.67 -13.87 1.95
N THR A 7 15.91 -12.80 1.79
CA THR A 7 15.49 -12.33 0.46
C THR A 7 16.32 -11.09 0.15
N ALA A 8 16.87 -10.99 -1.06
CA ALA A 8 17.61 -9.81 -1.51
C ALA A 8 16.69 -8.58 -1.71
N HIS A 9 15.38 -8.74 -1.50
CA HIS A 9 14.37 -7.74 -1.78
C HIS A 9 14.00 -7.03 -0.47
N PHE A 10 14.51 -5.82 -0.28
CA PHE A 10 14.08 -4.95 0.83
C PHE A 10 12.64 -4.50 0.60
N LEU A 11 11.76 -4.76 1.57
CA LEU A 11 10.32 -4.52 1.49
C LEU A 11 9.80 -3.92 2.80
N GLY A 12 8.61 -3.31 2.77
CA GLY A 12 7.88 -2.93 3.99
C GLY A 12 8.27 -1.61 4.66
N GLY A 13 9.12 -0.78 4.01
CA GLY A 13 9.49 0.54 4.54
C GLY A 13 8.33 1.54 4.69
N ALA A 14 7.20 1.27 4.04
CA ALA A 14 5.98 2.06 4.11
C ALA A 14 4.76 1.12 4.09
N ALA A 15 4.72 0.14 5.00
CA ALA A 15 3.70 -0.89 5.02
C ALA A 15 2.26 -0.33 5.13
N ILE A 16 1.33 -1.03 4.49
CA ILE A 16 -0.11 -0.75 4.57
C ILE A 16 -0.62 -1.12 5.97
N GLY A 17 -1.31 -0.19 6.62
CA GLY A 17 -1.96 -0.37 7.91
C GLY A 17 -3.45 -0.02 7.89
N ASP A 18 -4.14 -0.31 8.99
CA ASP A 18 -5.51 0.16 9.25
C ASP A 18 -5.55 1.52 9.96
N SER A 19 -4.42 1.95 10.52
CA SER A 19 -4.24 3.23 11.20
C SER A 19 -2.80 3.73 11.10
N ALA A 20 -2.58 5.00 11.43
CA ALA A 20 -1.23 5.59 11.49
C ALA A 20 -0.34 4.96 12.60
N GLN A 21 -0.93 4.19 13.52
CA GLN A 21 -0.22 3.47 14.57
C GLN A 21 0.32 2.12 14.07
N THR A 22 -0.29 1.55 13.02
CA THR A 22 0.00 0.20 12.52
C THR A 22 0.61 0.20 11.11
N GLY A 23 0.63 1.34 10.42
CA GLY A 23 1.25 1.48 9.10
C GLY A 23 1.59 2.92 8.72
N VAL A 24 2.24 3.06 7.57
CA VAL A 24 2.64 4.37 7.01
C VAL A 24 1.63 4.85 5.98
N ILE A 25 1.10 3.92 5.19
CA ILE A 25 0.05 4.18 4.20
C ILE A 25 -1.24 3.46 4.56
N ASP A 26 -2.35 4.03 4.12
CA ASP A 26 -3.68 3.42 4.27
C ASP A 26 -3.95 2.33 3.19
N PRO A 27 -5.07 1.59 3.25
CA PRO A 27 -5.42 0.54 2.28
C PRO A 27 -5.60 0.99 0.82
N TYR A 28 -5.54 2.31 0.58
CA TYR A 28 -5.60 2.95 -0.73
C TYR A 28 -4.27 3.62 -1.11
N HIS A 29 -3.18 3.27 -0.42
CA HIS A 29 -1.81 3.73 -0.68
C HIS A 29 -1.57 5.23 -0.43
N ARG A 30 -2.42 5.90 0.36
CA ARG A 30 -2.20 7.29 0.78
C ARG A 30 -1.40 7.31 2.08
N VAL A 31 -0.40 8.18 2.17
CA VAL A 31 0.36 8.37 3.43
C VAL A 31 -0.56 8.98 4.49
N TYR A 32 -0.56 8.39 5.69
CA TYR A 32 -1.34 8.93 6.80
C TYR A 32 -0.98 10.39 7.08
N ASN A 33 -1.99 11.25 7.26
CA ASN A 33 -1.86 12.70 7.49
C ASN A 33 -1.35 13.50 6.28
N TYR A 34 -1.07 12.86 5.15
CA TYR A 34 -0.66 13.48 3.88
C TYR A 34 -1.41 12.83 2.71
N PRO A 35 -2.74 12.99 2.60
CA PRO A 35 -3.57 12.21 1.67
C PRO A 35 -3.29 12.48 0.18
N THR A 36 -2.55 13.54 -0.13
CA THR A 36 -2.07 13.86 -1.48
C THR A 36 -0.73 13.21 -1.83
N LEU A 37 -0.07 12.56 -0.86
CA LEU A 37 1.16 11.81 -1.02
C LEU A 37 0.85 10.31 -1.00
N PHE A 38 1.45 9.55 -1.93
CA PHE A 38 1.20 8.13 -2.11
C PHE A 38 2.51 7.35 -2.31
N VAL A 39 2.48 6.06 -1.94
CA VAL A 39 3.60 5.12 -2.10
C VAL A 39 3.10 3.85 -2.78
N THR A 40 3.70 3.51 -3.93
CA THR A 40 3.32 2.35 -4.76
C THR A 40 4.58 1.62 -5.27
N ASP A 41 5.32 1.00 -4.36
CA ASP A 41 6.53 0.23 -4.64
C ASP A 41 6.73 -0.92 -3.63
N GLY A 42 7.94 -1.50 -3.56
CA GLY A 42 8.27 -2.55 -2.59
C GLY A 42 8.14 -2.13 -1.12
N ALA A 43 8.17 -0.84 -0.80
CA ALA A 43 7.98 -0.35 0.55
C ALA A 43 6.54 -0.59 1.04
N ALA A 44 5.56 -0.63 0.14
CA ALA A 44 4.15 -0.90 0.46
C ALA A 44 3.85 -2.39 0.78
N ILE A 45 4.77 -3.30 0.46
CA ILE A 45 4.58 -4.73 0.70
C ILE A 45 4.64 -5.02 2.21
N SER A 46 3.48 -5.34 2.81
CA SER A 46 3.32 -5.47 4.27
C SER A 46 4.01 -6.69 4.90
N ALA A 47 4.36 -7.70 4.11
CA ALA A 47 4.99 -8.92 4.61
C ALA A 47 5.90 -9.55 3.56
N ASN A 48 6.91 -10.29 4.04
CA ASN A 48 7.80 -11.02 3.16
C ASN A 48 7.04 -12.14 2.43
N LEU A 49 7.04 -12.10 1.10
CA LEU A 49 6.32 -13.04 0.25
C LEU A 49 7.06 -14.38 0.08
N GLY A 50 8.35 -14.47 0.42
CA GLY A 50 9.18 -15.67 0.18
C GLY A 50 9.47 -15.97 -1.30
N VAL A 51 8.96 -15.16 -2.22
CA VAL A 51 9.10 -15.27 -3.68
C VAL A 51 9.39 -13.89 -4.30
N ASN A 52 9.57 -13.84 -5.62
CA ASN A 52 9.83 -12.58 -6.34
C ASN A 52 8.64 -11.60 -6.19
N PRO A 53 8.86 -10.37 -5.70
CA PRO A 53 7.77 -9.44 -5.38
C PRO A 53 7.27 -8.60 -6.57
N SER A 54 7.94 -8.64 -7.73
CA SER A 54 7.67 -7.72 -8.85
C SER A 54 6.20 -7.65 -9.28
N LEU A 55 5.54 -8.79 -9.50
CA LEU A 55 4.13 -8.83 -9.89
C LEU A 55 3.18 -8.40 -8.78
N SER A 56 3.52 -8.66 -7.51
CA SER A 56 2.72 -8.18 -6.38
C SER A 56 2.79 -6.66 -6.24
N ILE A 57 3.98 -6.08 -6.48
CA ILE A 57 4.17 -4.63 -6.51
C ILE A 57 3.35 -4.03 -7.66
N ALA A 58 3.45 -4.61 -8.87
CA ALA A 58 2.68 -4.14 -10.03
C ALA A 58 1.17 -4.20 -9.76
N ALA A 59 0.66 -5.31 -9.23
CA ALA A 59 -0.76 -5.47 -8.93
C ALA A 59 -1.26 -4.46 -7.87
N GLN A 60 -0.46 -4.19 -6.84
CA GLN A 60 -0.80 -3.18 -5.84
C GLN A 60 -0.80 -1.75 -6.42
N ALA A 61 0.22 -1.42 -7.23
CA ALA A 61 0.33 -0.13 -7.88
C ALA A 61 -0.83 0.13 -8.86
N GLU A 62 -1.16 -0.86 -9.71
CA GLU A 62 -2.30 -0.78 -10.64
C GLU A 62 -3.61 -0.59 -9.90
N ARG A 63 -3.86 -1.37 -8.83
CA ARG A 63 -5.05 -1.21 -7.99
C ARG A 63 -5.10 0.17 -7.34
N ALA A 64 -3.99 0.68 -6.82
CA ALA A 64 -3.97 2.00 -6.18
C ALA A 64 -4.29 3.11 -7.19
N ALA A 65 -3.71 3.03 -8.39
CA ALA A 65 -3.95 3.97 -9.47
C ALA A 65 -5.39 3.91 -9.99
N SER A 66 -5.98 2.71 -10.12
CA SER A 66 -7.36 2.55 -10.61
C SER A 66 -8.41 3.13 -9.65
N LEU A 67 -8.07 3.27 -8.36
CA LEU A 67 -8.92 3.85 -7.32
C LEU A 67 -8.72 5.36 -7.16
N TRP A 68 -7.77 5.96 -7.87
CA TRP A 68 -7.55 7.40 -7.81
C TRP A 68 -8.60 8.13 -8.67
N PRO A 69 -9.27 9.16 -8.14
CA PRO A 69 -10.21 9.92 -8.94
C PRO A 69 -9.49 10.64 -10.09
N ASN A 70 -10.12 10.69 -11.27
CA ASN A 70 -9.63 11.56 -12.33
C ASN A 70 -9.82 13.03 -11.95
N LYS A 71 -9.07 13.92 -12.61
CA LYS A 71 -9.18 15.35 -12.39
C LYS A 71 -10.64 15.81 -12.56
N GLY A 72 -11.21 16.38 -11.50
CA GLY A 72 -12.59 16.89 -11.47
C GLY A 72 -13.65 15.85 -11.11
N GLN A 73 -13.27 14.61 -10.83
CA GLN A 73 -14.17 13.61 -10.25
C GLN A 73 -14.12 13.65 -8.72
N ASP A 74 -15.22 13.24 -8.09
CA ASP A 74 -15.27 13.04 -6.65
C ASP A 74 -14.39 11.85 -6.23
N ASP A 75 -13.73 11.97 -5.09
CA ASP A 75 -12.97 10.87 -4.51
C ASP A 75 -13.92 9.89 -3.81
N ALA A 76 -14.13 8.72 -4.41
CA ALA A 76 -15.00 7.67 -3.87
C ALA A 76 -14.37 6.89 -2.70
N ARG A 77 -13.07 7.13 -2.41
CA ARG A 77 -12.38 6.44 -1.33
C ARG A 77 -12.80 6.99 0.05
N PRO A 78 -13.01 6.13 1.05
CA PRO A 78 -13.18 6.54 2.44
C PRO A 78 -12.08 7.50 2.90
N ALA A 79 -12.41 8.40 3.81
CA ALA A 79 -11.41 9.26 4.45
C ALA A 79 -10.43 8.42 5.28
N GLN A 80 -9.22 8.95 5.54
CA GLN A 80 -8.30 8.30 6.47
C GLN A 80 -8.91 8.22 7.87
N GLY A 81 -8.82 7.04 8.51
CA GLY A 81 -9.45 6.75 9.79
C GLY A 81 -10.85 6.13 9.69
N GLU A 82 -11.47 6.13 8.51
CA GLU A 82 -12.66 5.33 8.27
C GLU A 82 -12.30 3.87 7.98
N PRO A 83 -13.19 2.90 8.29
CA PRO A 83 -12.99 1.51 7.94
C PRO A 83 -12.79 1.30 6.44
N TYR A 84 -11.99 0.29 6.09
CA TYR A 84 -11.82 -0.12 4.69
C TYR A 84 -13.16 -0.45 4.03
N ARG A 85 -13.31 -0.05 2.76
CA ARG A 85 -14.46 -0.36 1.92
C ARG A 85 -13.95 -0.84 0.57
N ARG A 86 -14.54 -1.92 0.05
CA ARG A 86 -14.26 -2.30 -1.33
C ARG A 86 -14.93 -1.27 -2.26
N ILE A 87 -14.18 -0.78 -3.22
CA ILE A 87 -14.63 0.12 -4.27
C ILE A 87 -14.47 -0.66 -5.58
N GLU A 88 -15.46 -0.56 -6.46
CA GLU A 88 -15.45 -1.17 -7.80
C GLU A 88 -15.02 -0.16 -8.85
#